data_AF-A0A919G6T5-F1
#
_entry.id   AF-A0A919G6T5-F1
#
_cell.length_a   1.000
_cell.length_b   1.000
_cell.length_c   1.000
_cell.angle_alpha   90.00
_cell.angle_beta   90.00
_cell.angle_gamma   90.00
#
_symmetry.space_group_name_H-M   'P 1'
#
loop_
_entity.id
_entity.type
_entity.pdbx_description
1 polymer ?
#
loop_
_entity_poly.entity_id
_entity_poly.type
_entity_poly.pdbx_seq_one_letter_code
_entity_poly.pdbx_strand_id
1 'polypeptide(L)' 'MAQGIPESMQTTEDSWTVQAGSDGRWRAVSTMHRERGEALERLEWYRVHAPTSVSYRLARVTTTVTTTVETV' A
#
# COMPACT_ATOMS: atom_id res chain seq x y z
N MET A 1 -11.75 42.96 -1.34
CA MET A 1 -11.65 41.75 -0.50
C MET A 1 -11.17 40.63 -1.41
N ALA A 2 -9.91 40.24 -1.32
CA ALA A 2 -9.39 39.13 -2.12
C ALA A 2 -9.75 37.82 -1.39
N GLN A 3 -10.67 37.04 -1.95
CA GLN A 3 -10.84 35.65 -1.52
C GLN A 3 -9.60 34.89 -2.00
N GLY A 4 -8.74 34.47 -1.08
CA GLY A 4 -7.65 33.55 -1.39
C GLY A 4 -8.25 32.24 -1.90
N ILE A 5 -7.77 31.74 -3.03
CA ILE A 5 -8.13 30.40 -3.51
C ILE A 5 -7.55 29.41 -2.48
N PRO A 6 -8.34 28.47 -1.91
CA PRO A 6 -7.79 27.48 -1.01
C PRO A 6 -6.77 26.62 -1.77
N GLU A 7 -5.51 26.70 -1.37
CA GLU A 7 -4.47 25.82 -1.89
C GLU A 7 -4.74 24.40 -1.36
N SER A 8 -5.07 23.49 -2.28
CA SER A 8 -5.24 22.07 -1.97
C SER A 8 -3.99 21.32 -2.39
N MET A 9 -3.27 20.78 -1.41
CA MET A 9 -2.12 19.91 -1.68
C MET A 9 -2.60 18.46 -1.70
N GLN A 10 -2.31 17.75 -2.78
CA GLN A 10 -2.54 16.31 -2.90
C GLN A 10 -1.20 15.58 -2.82
N THR A 11 -1.06 14.70 -1.83
CA THR A 11 0.08 13.81 -1.71
C THR A 11 -0.38 12.38 -1.94
N THR A 12 0.29 11.68 -2.86
CA THR A 12 0.03 10.26 -3.09
C THR A 12 1.20 9.46 -2.53
N GLU A 13 0.91 8.58 -1.58
CA GLU A 13 1.87 7.63 -1.05
C GLU A 13 1.58 6.24 -1.61
N ASP A 14 2.62 5.61 -2.16
CA ASP A 14 2.59 4.21 -2.57
C ASP A 14 3.22 3.34 -1.50
N SER A 15 2.59 2.20 -1.24
CA SER A 15 3.08 1.15 -0.36
C SER A 15 2.81 -0.22 -0.95
N TRP A 16 3.55 -1.21 -0.51
CA TRP A 16 3.50 -2.58 -0.99
C TRP A 16 3.29 -3.53 0.19
N THR A 17 2.47 -4.55 0.00
CA THR A 17 2.26 -5.62 0.99
C THR A 17 2.15 -6.96 0.29
N VAL A 18 2.55 -8.02 0.98
CA VAL A 18 2.32 -9.39 0.52
C VAL A 18 0.93 -9.82 0.97
N GLN A 19 0.15 -10.32 0.03
CA GLN A 19 -1.15 -10.92 0.31
C GLN A 19 -1.10 -12.43 0.13
N ALA A 20 -1.72 -13.15 1.06
CA ALA A 20 -2.00 -14.57 0.94
C ALA A 20 -3.46 -14.78 0.51
N GLY A 21 -3.65 -15.65 -0.46
CA GLY A 21 -4.93 -16.04 -1.02
C GLY A 21 -5.27 -17.48 -0.67
N SER A 22 -6.39 -17.68 0.02
CA SER A 22 -7.02 -18.99 0.24
C SER A 22 -8.51 -18.87 -0.03
N ASP A 23 -9.09 -19.85 -0.73
CA ASP A 23 -10.55 -19.95 -0.89
C ASP A 23 -11.19 -18.68 -1.49
N GLY A 24 -10.51 -18.07 -2.47
CA GLY A 24 -10.96 -16.86 -3.15
C GLY A 24 -10.83 -15.56 -2.33
N ARG A 25 -10.28 -15.61 -1.12
CA ARG A 25 -10.07 -14.43 -0.26
C ARG A 25 -8.59 -14.10 -0.16
N TRP A 26 -8.27 -12.83 -0.35
CA TRP A 26 -6.92 -12.30 -0.19
C TRP A 26 -6.81 -11.45 1.07
N ARG A 27 -5.76 -11.67 1.86
CA ARG A 27 -5.48 -10.91 3.08
C ARG A 27 -4.01 -10.50 3.13
N ALA A 28 -3.74 -9.30 3.60
CA ALA A 28 -2.37 -8.86 3.87
C ALA A 28 -1.76 -9.74 4.98
N VAL A 29 -0.58 -10.28 4.71
CA VAL A 29 0.18 -11.13 5.66
C VAL A 29 1.53 -10.53 6.02
N SER A 30 1.92 -9.43 5.39
CA SER A 30 3.09 -8.63 5.75
C SER A 30 2.70 -7.21 6.14
N THR A 31 3.62 -6.52 6.80
CA THR A 31 3.59 -5.06 6.97
C THR A 31 3.58 -4.35 5.61
N MET A 32 3.19 -3.08 5.63
CA MET A 32 3.34 -2.18 4.46
C MET A 32 4.80 -1.79 4.32
N HIS A 33 5.31 -1.85 3.10
CA HIS A 33 6.66 -1.43 2.73
C HIS A 33 6.57 -0.28 1.75
N ARG A 34 7.36 0.78 1.93
CA ARG A 34 7.44 1.87 0.95
C ARG A 34 8.16 1.42 -0.32
N GLU A 35 9.17 0.57 -0.16
CA GLU A 35 9.97 0.07 -1.27
C GLU A 35 9.45 -1.25 -1.81
N ARG A 36 9.36 -1.34 -3.13
CA ARG A 36 8.92 -2.56 -3.82
C ARG A 36 9.90 -3.72 -3.61
N GLY A 37 11.20 -3.43 -3.52
CA GLY A 37 12.26 -4.42 -3.35
C GLY A 37 12.09 -5.23 -2.06
N GLU A 38 11.95 -4.54 -0.92
CA GLU A 38 11.74 -5.19 0.38
C GLU A 38 10.50 -6.10 0.39
N ALA A 39 9.41 -5.63 -0.23
CA ALA A 39 8.18 -6.40 -0.31
C ALA A 39 8.30 -7.62 -1.26
N LEU A 40 9.15 -7.53 -2.29
CA LEU A 40 9.48 -8.65 -3.16
C LEU A 40 10.32 -9.70 -2.44
N GLU A 41 11.35 -9.28 -1.70
CA GLU A 41 12.15 -10.20 -0.87
C GLU A 41 11.26 -10.96 0.12
N ARG A 42 10.28 -10.26 0.71
CA ARG A 42 9.31 -10.90 1.59
C ARG A 42 8.42 -11.90 0.85
N LEU A 43 7.97 -11.59 -0.37
CA LEU A 43 7.20 -12.50 -1.21
C LEU A 43 7.99 -13.77 -1.56
N GLU A 44 9.26 -13.62 -1.93
CA GLU A 44 10.17 -14.74 -2.23
C GLU A 44 10.33 -15.66 -1.02
N TRP A 45 10.49 -15.07 0.17
CA TRP A 45 10.52 -15.83 1.43
C TRP A 45 9.23 -16.64 1.64
N TYR A 46 8.05 -16.06 1.44
CA TYR A 46 6.78 -16.78 1.57
C TYR A 46 6.65 -17.92 0.55
N ARG A 47 7.15 -17.75 -0.67
CA ARG A 47 7.13 -18.81 -1.69
C ARG A 47 7.94 -20.04 -1.31
N VAL A 48 9.02 -19.87 -0.54
CA VAL A 48 9.91 -20.97 -0.14
C VAL A 48 9.48 -21.58 1.19
N HIS A 49 9.03 -20.77 2.15
CA HIS A 49 8.89 -21.19 3.54
C HIS A 49 7.45 -21.36 4.02
N ALA A 50 6.45 -20.93 3.26
CA ALA A 50 5.07 -20.90 3.71
C ALA A 50 4.20 -21.97 3.03
N PRO A 51 2.97 -22.24 3.54
CA PRO A 51 2.14 -23.31 3.05
C PRO A 51 1.86 -23.20 1.54
N THR A 52 2.09 -24.29 0.81
CA THR A 52 1.83 -24.37 -0.64
C THR A 52 0.33 -24.40 -0.97
N SER A 53 -0.52 -24.61 0.04
CA SER A 53 -1.98 -24.59 -0.07
C SER A 53 -2.55 -23.19 -0.32
N VAL A 54 -1.75 -22.14 -0.13
CA VAL A 54 -2.16 -20.76 -0.35
C VAL A 54 -1.31 -20.11 -1.43
N SER A 55 -1.91 -19.18 -2.18
CA SER A 55 -1.20 -18.39 -3.19
C SER A 55 -0.68 -17.10 -2.59
N TYR A 56 0.54 -16.69 -2.94
CA TYR A 56 1.11 -15.42 -2.49
C TYR A 56 1.26 -14.45 -3.65
N ARG A 57 0.93 -13.17 -3.41
CA ARG A 57 1.11 -12.09 -4.38
C ARG A 57 1.58 -10.81 -3.73
N LEU A 58 2.22 -9.96 -4.54
CA LEU A 58 2.52 -8.59 -4.16
C LEU A 58 1.32 -7.69 -4.50
N ALA A 59 0.88 -6.86 -3.55
CA ALA A 59 -0.16 -5.86 -3.75
C ALA A 59 0.41 -4.46 -3.55
N ARG A 60 0.11 -3.56 -4.51
CA ARG A 60 0.36 -2.12 -4.37
C ARG A 60 -0.86 -1.48 -3.71
N VAL A 61 -0.61 -0.65 -2.70
CA VAL A 61 -1.59 0.15 -1.99
C VAL A 61 -1.22 1.60 -2.23
N THR A 62 -2.12 2.33 -2.87
CA THR A 62 -1.93 3.74 -3.19
C THR A 62 -2.90 4.55 -2.33
N THR A 63 -2.37 5.41 -1.48
CA THR A 63 -3.13 6.25 -0.56
C THR A 63 -3.00 7.69 -1.02
N THR A 64 -4.12 8.34 -1.35
CA THR A 64 -4.16 9.76 -1.68
C THR A 64 -4.63 10.54 -0.47
N VAL A 65 -3.79 11.47 0.00
CA VAL A 65 -4.09 12.38 1.10
C VAL A 65 -4.30 13.77 0.50
N THR A 66 -5.45 14.37 0.81
CA THR A 66 -5.78 15.74 0.42
C THR A 66 -5.72 16.64 1.64
N THR A 67 -4.86 17.64 1.61
CA THR A 67 -4.72 18.66 2.66
C THR A 67 -5.23 19.99 2.13
N THR A 68 -6.28 20.51 2.76
CA THR A 68 -6.83 21.84 2.48
C THR A 68 -6.35 22.81 3.56
N VAL A 69 -5.69 23.90 3.15
CA VAL A 69 -5.27 24.96 4.06
C VAL A 69 -6.28 26.09 3.98
N GLU A 70 -6.99 26.33 5.09
CA GLU A 70 -7.88 27.49 5.23
C GLU A 70 -7.09 28.65 5.85
N THR A 71 -7.14 29.82 5.22
CA THR A 71 -6.57 31.05 5.81
C THR A 71 -7.59 31.63 6.79
N VAL A 72 -7.21 31.72 8.08
CA VAL A 72 -8.02 32.35 9.14
C VAL A 72 -7.80 33.86 9.22
#